data_AF-A0A378N0D3-F1
#
_entry.id   AF-A0A378N0D3-F1
#
_cell.length_a   1.000
_cell.length_b   1.000
_cell.length_c   1.000
_cell.angle_alpha   90.00
_cell.angle_beta   90.00
_cell.angle_gamma   90.00
#
_symmetry.space_group_name_H-M   'P 1'
#
loop_
_entity.id
_entity.type
_entity.pdbx_description
1 polymer ?
#
loop_
_entity_poly.entity_id
_entity_poly.type
_entity_poly.pdbx_seq_one_letter_code
_entity_poly.pdbx_strand_id
1 'polypeptide(L)'
;MKRIEIDDELYQYIASRTQSIGETASDILRRLLRLPQSPQPFVLVQEHMINELKELVKTPSRATKKNESNAEKTVEKLENILNSEHFYERK
;
A
#
# COMPACT_ATOMS: atom_id res chain seq x y z
N MET A 1 19.62 -13.73 -3.14
CA MET A 1 19.81 -12.68 -2.12
C MET A 1 21.23 -12.13 -2.21
N LYS A 2 21.42 -10.82 -2.17
CA LYS A 2 22.73 -10.18 -2.01
C LYS A 2 22.94 -9.86 -0.52
N ARG A 3 24.18 -9.78 -0.06
CA ARG A 3 24.53 -9.39 1.31
C ARG A 3 25.17 -8.00 1.27
N ILE A 4 24.81 -7.17 2.24
CA ILE A 4 25.40 -5.86 2.49
C ILE A 4 25.77 -5.80 3.97
N GLU A 5 26.84 -5.08 4.29
CA GLU A 5 27.26 -4.83 5.66
C GLU A 5 26.92 -3.39 6.02
N ILE A 6 26.48 -3.19 7.26
CA ILE A 6 26.08 -1.90 7.83
C ILE A 6 26.60 -1.82 9.27
N ASP A 7 26.64 -0.62 9.81
CA ASP A 7 27.00 -0.33 11.20
C ASP A 7 25.91 -0.73 12.20
N ASP A 8 26.30 -0.89 13.47
CA ASP A 8 25.42 -1.36 14.54
C ASP A 8 24.28 -0.39 14.84
N GLU A 9 24.52 0.92 14.76
CA GLU A 9 23.49 1.94 14.96
C GLU A 9 22.41 1.86 13.87
N LEU A 10 22.82 1.75 12.61
CA LEU A 10 21.89 1.59 11.50
C LEU A 10 21.13 0.26 11.57
N TYR A 11 21.80 -0.82 11.98
CA TYR A 11 21.15 -2.11 12.20
C TYR A 11 20.03 -1.97 13.25
N GLN A 12 20.33 -1.35 14.39
CA GLN A 12 19.36 -1.14 15.47
C GLN A 12 18.19 -0.27 15.00
N TYR A 13 18.47 0.78 14.23
CA TYR A 13 17.42 1.62 13.64
C TYR A 13 16.49 0.81 12.73
N ILE A 14 17.04 0.04 11.78
CA ILE A 14 16.25 -0.78 10.86
C ILE A 14 15.42 -1.81 11.65
N ALA A 15 16.03 -2.51 12.61
CA ALA A 15 15.35 -3.51 13.43
C ALA A 15 14.16 -2.92 14.23
N SER A 16 14.33 -1.72 14.78
CA SER A 16 13.27 -1.00 15.52
C SER A 16 12.05 -0.63 14.66
N ARG A 17 12.19 -0.63 13.33
CA ARG A 17 11.14 -0.26 12.38
C ARG A 17 10.32 -1.46 11.89
N THR A 18 10.51 -2.65 12.47
CA THR A 18 9.71 -3.86 12.18
C THR A 18 8.23 -3.61 12.53
N GLN A 19 7.32 -3.89 11.59
CA GLN A 19 5.88 -3.70 11.81
C GLN A 19 5.11 -5.02 11.89
N SER A 20 5.64 -6.08 11.28
CA SER A 20 5.00 -7.40 11.23
C SER A 20 6.00 -8.48 11.58
N ILE A 21 5.54 -9.48 12.34
CA ILE A 21 6.37 -10.63 12.72
C ILE A 21 6.69 -11.42 11.45
N GLY A 22 7.98 -11.71 11.24
CA GLY A 22 8.45 -12.42 10.05
C GLY A 22 8.69 -11.54 8.81
N GLU A 23 8.61 -10.21 8.95
CA GLU A 23 9.02 -9.27 7.89
C GLU A 23 10.52 -9.43 7.56
N THR A 24 10.87 -9.42 6.27
CA THR A 24 12.28 -9.53 5.88
C THR A 24 12.99 -8.17 5.98
N ALA A 25 14.31 -8.17 6.13
CA ALA A 25 15.10 -6.94 6.08
C ALA A 25 14.88 -6.13 4.79
N SER A 26 14.63 -6.83 3.67
CA SER A 26 14.33 -6.17 2.39
C SER A 26 12.98 -5.45 2.42
N ASP A 27 11.97 -6.01 3.07
CA ASP A 27 10.64 -5.41 3.17
C ASP A 27 10.68 -4.15 4.05
N ILE A 28 11.39 -4.23 5.19
CA ILE A 28 11.60 -3.08 6.08
C ILE A 28 12.27 -1.94 5.29
N LEU A 29 13.34 -2.24 4.56
CA LEU A 29 14.08 -1.25 3.77
C LEU A 29 13.24 -0.66 2.64
N ARG A 30 12.46 -1.47 1.91
CA ARG A 30 11.57 -0.97 0.84
C ARG A 30 10.57 0.02 1.38
N ARG A 31 9.97 -0.25 2.55
CA ARG A 31 9.03 0.66 3.20
C ARG A 31 9.70 1.96 3.67
N LEU A 32 10.85 1.86 4.32
CA LEU A 32 11.60 3.03 4.80
C LEU A 32 12.05 3.95 3.66
N LEU A 33 12.46 3.36 2.54
CA LEU A 33 12.94 4.07 1.36
C LEU A 33 11.83 4.38 0.34
N ARG A 34 10.57 4.04 0.65
CA ARG A 34 9.40 4.23 -0.24
C ARG A 34 9.59 3.59 -1.63
N LEU A 35 10.23 2.43 -1.67
CA LEU A 35 10.42 1.66 -2.89
C LEU A 35 9.16 0.83 -3.20
N PRO A 36 8.84 0.61 -4.48
CA PRO A 36 7.73 -0.24 -4.86
C PRO A 36 7.95 -1.68 -4.39
N GLN A 37 6.87 -2.38 -4.03
CA GLN A 37 6.91 -3.80 -3.65
C GLN A 37 7.22 -4.71 -4.84
N SER A 38 6.82 -4.30 -6.04
CA SER A 38 7.20 -4.97 -7.29
C SER A 38 8.53 -4.40 -7.82
N PRO A 39 9.45 -5.23 -8.33
CA PRO A 39 10.66 -4.75 -9.00
C PRO A 39 10.30 -3.98 -10.27
N GLN A 40 10.05 -2.69 -10.12
CA GLN A 40 9.95 -1.75 -11.22
C GLN A 40 11.34 -1.20 -11.54
N PRO A 41 11.65 -0.90 -12.82
CA PRO A 41 12.87 -0.20 -13.16
C PRO A 41 12.97 1.10 -12.35
N PHE A 42 14.15 1.38 -11.79
CA PHE A 42 14.41 2.51 -10.89
C PHE A 42 13.94 3.87 -11.45
N VAL A 43 13.91 4.02 -12.78
CA VAL A 43 13.39 5.22 -13.47
C VAL A 43 11.93 5.51 -13.12
N LEU A 44 11.08 4.49 -12.99
CA LEU A 44 9.67 4.64 -12.62
C LEU A 44 9.48 4.92 -11.11
N VAL A 45 10.51 4.66 -10.30
CA VAL A 45 10.49 4.91 -8.86
C VAL A 45 10.60 6.41 -8.57
N GLN A 46 11.41 7.13 -9.33
CA GLN A 46 11.58 8.57 -9.13
C GLN A 46 10.35 9.37 -9.57
N GLU A 47 9.68 8.93 -10.65
CA GLU A 47 8.51 9.61 -11.20
C GLU A 47 7.30 9.58 -10.24
N HIS A 48 7.03 8.45 -9.56
CA HIS A 48 5.93 8.41 -8.59
C HIS A 48 6.19 9.30 -7.37
N MET A 49 7.44 9.37 -6.87
CA MET A 49 7.78 10.26 -5.76
C MET A 49 7.59 11.73 -6.14
N ILE A 50 8.00 12.12 -7.35
CA ILE A 50 7.81 13.48 -7.86
C ILE A 50 6.31 13.80 -8.03
N ASN A 51 5.53 12.84 -8.52
CA ASN A 51 4.09 13.01 -8.70
C ASN A 51 3.36 13.11 -7.35
N GLU A 52 3.69 12.28 -6.36
CA GLU A 52 3.12 12.37 -5.00
C GLU A 52 3.41 13.72 -4.34
N LEU A 53 4.66 14.21 -4.44
CA LEU A 53 5.03 15.52 -3.91
C LEU A 53 4.30 16.67 -4.62
N LYS A 54 4.04 16.52 -5.92
CA LYS A 54 3.29 17.52 -6.71
C LYS A 54 1.80 17.54 -6.38
N GLU A 55 1.20 16.39 -6.07
CA GLU A 55 -0.19 16.28 -5.61
C GLU A 55 -0.36 16.89 -4.20
N LEU A 56 0.62 16.69 -3.30
CA LEU A 56 0.61 17.29 -1.95
C LEU A 56 0.69 18.82 -1.94
N VAL A 57 1.32 19.41 -2.97
CA VAL A 57 1.41 20.88 -3.12
C VAL A 57 0.17 21.47 -3.79
N LYS A 58 -0.69 20.64 -4.39
CA LYS A 58 -1.84 21.10 -5.19
C LYS A 58 -3.18 20.87 -4.51
N THR A 59 -3.48 21.58 -3.42
CA THR A 59 -4.88 21.93 -3.06
C THR A 59 -4.93 23.32 -2.40
N PRO A 60 -5.93 24.18 -2.74
CA PRO A 60 -7.35 23.82 -2.66
C PRO A 60 -8.16 23.98 -3.95
N SER A 61 -9.26 23.20 -3.99
CA SER A 61 -10.39 23.20 -4.94
C SER A 61 -10.34 22.18 -6.08
N ARG A 62 -10.94 20.98 -5.88
CA ARG A 62 -12.16 20.48 -6.57
C ARG A 62 -12.34 18.96 -6.43
N ALA A 63 -13.44 18.57 -5.78
CA ALA A 63 -14.21 17.33 -5.94
C ALA A 63 -13.63 15.97 -5.49
N THR A 64 -13.60 15.74 -4.17
CA THR A 64 -13.79 14.40 -3.58
C THR A 64 -15.29 14.06 -3.54
N LYS A 65 -15.82 13.45 -4.61
CA LYS A 65 -17.17 12.85 -4.65
C LYS A 65 -17.27 11.56 -5.47
N LYS A 66 -16.15 10.88 -5.79
CA LYS A 66 -16.16 9.69 -6.68
C LYS A 66 -15.86 8.34 -6.02
N ASN A 67 -15.36 8.31 -4.79
CA ASN A 67 -15.00 7.05 -4.13
C ASN A 67 -16.10 6.45 -3.24
N GLU A 68 -17.00 7.27 -2.66
CA GLU A 68 -18.14 6.76 -1.89
C GLU A 68 -19.11 5.97 -2.76
N SER A 69 -19.42 6.47 -3.97
CA SER A 69 -20.41 5.83 -4.86
C SER A 69 -20.04 4.43 -5.35
N ASN A 70 -18.74 4.09 -5.35
CA ASN A 70 -18.30 2.74 -5.75
C ASN A 70 -18.31 1.78 -4.56
N ALA A 71 -17.96 2.28 -3.36
CA ALA A 71 -18.02 1.50 -2.12
C ALA A 71 -19.47 1.16 -1.76
N GLU A 72 -20.39 2.11 -1.86
CA GLU A 72 -21.82 1.93 -1.63
C GLU A 72 -22.41 0.86 -2.57
N LYS A 73 -22.08 0.91 -3.87
CA LYS A 73 -22.53 -0.09 -4.85
C LYS A 73 -21.97 -1.48 -4.58
N THR A 74 -20.74 -1.59 -4.08
CA THR A 74 -20.17 -2.88 -3.69
C THR A 74 -20.84 -3.43 -2.43
N VAL A 75 -21.18 -2.58 -1.46
CA VAL A 75 -21.88 -2.99 -0.24
C VAL A 75 -23.29 -3.46 -0.57
N GLU A 76 -24.04 -2.69 -1.35
CA GLU A 76 -25.40 -3.04 -1.79
C GLU A 76 -25.43 -4.36 -2.58
N LYS A 77 -24.43 -4.59 -3.44
CA LYS A 77 -24.30 -5.85 -4.18
C LYS A 77 -24.02 -7.04 -3.25
N LEU A 78 -23.23 -6.86 -2.19
CA LEU A 78 -22.95 -7.92 -1.21
C LEU A 78 -24.17 -8.24 -0.35
N GLU A 79 -24.92 -7.23 0.09
CA GLU A 79 -26.17 -7.41 0.84
C GLU A 79 -27.19 -8.20 0.02
N ASN A 80 -27.34 -7.87 -1.26
CA ASN A 80 -28.24 -8.60 -2.16
C ASN A 80 -27.84 -10.07 -2.36
N ILE A 81 -26.54 -10.38 -2.37
CA ILE A 81 -26.06 -11.75 -2.48
C ILE A 81 -26.29 -12.53 -1.18
N LEU A 82 -26.00 -11.92 -0.02
CA LEU A 82 -26.20 -12.54 1.29
C LEU A 82 -27.66 -12.84 1.58
N ASN A 83 -28.57 -11.97 1.14
CA ASN A 83 -30.02 -12.13 1.28
C ASN A 83 -30.65 -13.00 0.19
N SER A 84 -29.87 -13.45 -0.81
CA SER A 84 -30.40 -14.32 -1.86
C SER A 84 -30.45 -15.78 -1.39
N GLU A 85 -31.53 -16.48 -1.75
CA GLU A 85 -31.71 -17.92 -1.50
C GLU A 85 -30.52 -18.75 -2.02
N HIS A 86 -29.87 -18.27 -3.09
CA HIS A 86 -28.73 -18.90 -3.74
C HIS A 86 -27.47 -18.99 -2.85
N PHE A 87 -27.37 -18.16 -1.81
CA PHE A 87 -26.32 -18.21 -0.79
C PHE A 87 -26.60 -19.28 0.27
N TYR A 88 -27.87 -19.41 0.69
CA TYR A 88 -28.31 -20.38 1.70
C TYR A 88 -28.41 -21.81 1.16
N GLU A 89 -28.62 -21.97 -0.14
CA GLU A 89 -28.67 -23.29 -0.81
C GLU A 89 -27.30 -23.94 -1.02
N ARG A 90 -26.20 -23.19 -0.89
CA ARG A 90 -24.83 -23.78 -0.87
C ARG A 90 -24.52 -24.30 0.54
N LYS A 91 -25.12 -25.43 0.91
CA LYS A 91 -24.70 -26.22 2.07
C LYS A 91 -23.89 -27.43 1.65
#